data_AF-A0A9N8HA86-F1
#
_entry.id   AF-A0A9N8HA86-F1
#
_cell.length_a   1.000
_cell.length_b   1.000
_cell.length_c   1.000
_cell.angle_alpha   90.00
_cell.angle_beta   90.00
_cell.angle_gamma   90.00
#
_symmetry.space_group_name_H-M   'P 1'
#
loop_
_entity.id
_entity.type
_entity.pdbx_description
1 polymer ?
#
loop_
_entity_poly.entity_id
_entity_poly.type
_entity_poly.pdbx_seq_one_letter_code
_entity_poly.pdbx_strand_id
1 'polypeptide(L)'
;MNHHGTIQEKQSFFSSGGVPVKFEDAPSITSDIWIAETEKAQQSFPDIHFQYESIKGDRSGMVLVEELNASGTHTGKPYGFAHFPPVSTTYNFIVNDPERLWFKVKDGKITAMEVISLGDLTGPPGFYAQVGGKMEMPPPSED
;
A
#
# COMPACT_ATOMS: atom_id res chain seq x y z
N MET A 1 -9.18 8.70 -16.68
CA MET A 1 -9.94 8.47 -15.44
C MET A 1 -9.27 7.28 -14.77
N ASN A 2 -8.56 7.47 -13.65
CA ASN A 2 -7.97 6.35 -12.92
C ASN A 2 -9.12 5.60 -12.25
N HIS A 3 -9.38 4.36 -12.66
CA HIS A 3 -10.39 3.52 -12.03
C HIS A 3 -9.81 2.95 -10.73
N HIS A 4 -10.12 3.59 -9.60
CA HIS A 4 -9.86 3.00 -8.30
C HIS A 4 -11.02 2.10 -7.92
N GLY A 5 -10.74 0.81 -7.73
CA GLY A 5 -11.75 -0.13 -7.24
C GLY A 5 -12.15 0.19 -5.80
N THR A 6 -13.43 -0.01 -5.48
CA THR A 6 -13.99 -0.01 -4.13
C THR A 6 -13.29 -1.03 -3.22
N ILE A 7 -13.48 -0.92 -1.90
CA ILE A 7 -13.02 -1.95 -0.96
C ILE A 7 -13.55 -3.32 -1.38
N GLN A 8 -14.85 -3.43 -1.70
CA GLN A 8 -15.45 -4.72 -2.08
C GLN A 8 -14.82 -5.30 -3.35
N GLU A 9 -14.54 -4.46 -4.35
CA GLU A 9 -13.87 -4.90 -5.57
C GLU A 9 -12.45 -5.41 -5.26
N LYS A 10 -11.69 -4.70 -4.42
CA LYS A 10 -10.34 -5.14 -4.02
C LYS A 10 -10.39 -6.45 -3.24
N GLN A 11 -11.29 -6.55 -2.26
CA GLN A 11 -11.50 -7.78 -1.47
C GLN A 11 -11.87 -8.96 -2.37
N SER A 12 -12.61 -8.72 -3.46
CA SER A 12 -12.99 -9.77 -4.39
C SER A 12 -11.80 -10.45 -5.07
N PHE A 13 -10.61 -9.83 -5.14
CA PHE A 13 -9.42 -10.47 -5.71
C PHE A 13 -8.76 -11.49 -4.77
N PHE A 14 -8.96 -11.36 -3.46
CA PHE A 14 -8.38 -12.25 -2.46
C PHE A 14 -9.29 -13.45 -2.17
N SER A 15 -8.70 -14.57 -1.74
CA SER A 15 -9.48 -15.76 -1.35
C SER A 15 -10.24 -15.56 -0.05
N SER A 16 -9.78 -14.64 0.80
CA SER A 16 -10.44 -14.17 2.03
C SER A 16 -9.77 -12.87 2.51
N GLY A 17 -10.35 -12.20 3.49
CA GLY A 17 -9.75 -11.02 4.13
C GLY A 17 -8.52 -11.30 5.00
N GLY A 18 -8.28 -12.58 5.33
CA GLY A 18 -7.17 -13.06 6.15
C GLY A 18 -5.95 -13.54 5.35
N VAL A 19 -5.88 -13.25 4.05
CA VAL A 19 -4.73 -13.64 3.22
C VAL A 19 -3.47 -12.97 3.76
N PRO A 20 -2.37 -13.71 3.99
CA PRO A 20 -1.14 -13.11 4.50
C PRO A 20 -0.52 -12.19 3.46
N VAL A 21 -0.18 -10.98 3.91
CA VAL A 21 0.66 -10.00 3.20
C VAL A 21 1.95 -9.87 3.99
N LYS A 22 3.06 -10.35 3.43
CA LYS A 22 4.37 -10.30 4.05
C LYS A 22 5.19 -9.14 3.50
N PHE A 23 6.02 -8.58 4.35
CA PHE A 23 7.04 -7.61 4.01
C PHE A 23 8.40 -8.21 4.38
N GLU A 24 9.47 -7.78 3.71
CA GLU A 24 10.83 -8.23 4.04
C GLU A 24 11.29 -7.73 5.42
N ASP A 25 10.97 -6.47 5.75
CA ASP A 25 11.49 -5.77 6.94
C ASP A 25 10.40 -5.34 7.94
N ALA A 26 9.17 -5.83 7.77
CA ALA A 26 8.05 -5.47 8.64
C ALA A 26 7.18 -6.68 9.02
N PRO A 27 6.44 -6.61 10.15
CA PRO A 27 5.50 -7.65 10.53
C PRO A 27 4.49 -7.92 9.42
N SER A 28 4.16 -9.19 9.21
CA SER A 28 3.12 -9.57 8.27
C SER A 28 1.76 -9.05 8.73
N ILE A 29 0.94 -8.63 7.77
CA ILE A 29 -0.45 -8.19 7.98
C ILE A 29 -1.40 -9.08 7.19
N THR A 30 -2.70 -8.83 7.31
CA THR A 30 -3.70 -9.46 6.45
C THR A 30 -4.05 -8.57 5.27
N SER A 31 -4.62 -9.16 4.22
CA SER A 31 -5.11 -8.44 3.05
C SER A 31 -6.15 -7.38 3.40
N ASP A 32 -7.01 -7.60 4.41
CA ASP A 32 -7.96 -6.56 4.85
C ASP A 32 -7.25 -5.31 5.40
N ILE A 33 -6.19 -5.48 6.20
CA ILE A 33 -5.39 -4.35 6.70
C ILE A 33 -4.71 -3.65 5.51
N TRP A 34 -4.10 -4.41 4.60
CA TRP A 34 -3.45 -3.86 3.41
C TRP A 34 -4.41 -3.06 2.52
N ILE A 35 -5.64 -3.58 2.30
CA ILE A 35 -6.69 -2.92 1.53
C ILE A 35 -7.12 -1.62 2.24
N ALA A 36 -7.28 -1.64 3.55
CA ALA A 36 -7.66 -0.46 4.34
C ALA A 36 -6.58 0.64 4.27
N GLU A 37 -5.29 0.31 4.41
CA GLU A 37 -4.22 1.31 4.27
C GLU A 37 -4.14 1.87 2.84
N THR A 38 -4.35 1.03 1.83
CA THR A 38 -4.41 1.46 0.43
C THR A 38 -5.61 2.38 0.16
N GLU A 39 -6.74 2.14 0.83
CA GLU A 39 -7.90 3.02 0.74
C GLU A 39 -7.65 4.39 1.38
N LYS A 40 -7.00 4.45 2.55
CA LYS A 40 -6.60 5.72 3.16
C LYS A 40 -5.74 6.55 2.21
N ALA A 41 -4.80 5.91 1.51
CA ALA A 41 -4.00 6.56 0.48
C ALA A 41 -4.87 7.10 -0.66
N GLN A 42 -5.77 6.29 -1.22
CA GLN A 42 -6.67 6.77 -2.29
C GLN A 42 -7.59 7.93 -1.87
N GLN A 43 -8.06 7.95 -0.61
CA GLN A 43 -8.88 9.04 -0.10
C GLN A 43 -8.09 10.34 0.14
N SER A 44 -6.77 10.23 0.35
CA SER A 44 -5.88 11.38 0.64
C SER A 44 -5.17 11.89 -0.62
N PHE A 45 -5.03 11.02 -1.62
CA PHE A 45 -4.40 11.28 -2.92
C PHE A 45 -5.39 10.88 -4.04
N PRO A 46 -6.40 11.73 -4.34
CA PRO A 46 -7.45 11.40 -5.32
C PRO A 46 -6.93 11.19 -6.75
N ASP A 47 -5.74 11.69 -7.05
CA ASP A 47 -5.03 11.54 -8.32
C ASP A 47 -3.98 10.40 -8.29
N ILE A 48 -4.00 9.55 -7.25
CA ILE A 48 -3.00 8.50 -7.09
C ILE A 48 -2.89 7.63 -8.35
N HIS A 49 -1.66 7.35 -8.74
CA HIS A 49 -1.35 6.64 -9.97
C HIS A 49 -0.25 5.61 -9.70
N PHE A 50 -0.47 4.41 -10.23
CA PHE A 50 0.47 3.30 -10.12
C PHE A 50 1.16 3.10 -11.46
N GLN A 51 2.48 3.05 -11.44
CA GLN A 51 3.31 2.69 -12.59
C GLN A 51 4.09 1.44 -12.23
N TYR A 52 4.27 0.54 -13.19
CA TYR A 52 5.06 -0.67 -13.03
C TYR A 52 5.80 -0.94 -14.34
N GLU A 53 6.94 -1.64 -14.26
CA GLU A 53 7.72 -1.99 -15.44
C GLU A 53 7.10 -3.19 -16.16
N SER A 54 6.81 -4.26 -15.42
CA SER A 54 6.31 -5.50 -16.01
C SER A 54 5.47 -6.35 -15.06
N ILE A 55 4.68 -7.24 -15.65
CA ILE A 55 3.94 -8.28 -14.93
C ILE A 55 4.39 -9.63 -15.51
N LYS A 56 4.90 -10.51 -14.64
CA LYS A 56 5.42 -11.84 -15.01
C LYS A 56 4.68 -12.91 -14.21
N GLY A 57 3.87 -13.71 -14.89
CA GLY A 57 3.30 -14.94 -14.32
C GLY A 57 4.22 -16.13 -14.57
N ASP A 58 4.27 -17.07 -13.64
CA ASP A 58 4.90 -18.37 -13.85
C ASP A 58 3.88 -19.52 -13.86
N ARG A 59 4.35 -20.75 -14.14
CA ARG A 59 3.50 -21.96 -14.11
C ARG A 59 3.21 -22.47 -12.70
N SER A 60 3.82 -21.89 -11.66
CA SER A 60 3.63 -22.29 -10.27
C SER A 60 2.44 -21.58 -9.62
N GLY A 61 1.80 -20.65 -10.34
CA GLY A 61 0.71 -19.82 -9.83
C GLY A 61 1.21 -18.56 -9.14
N MET A 62 2.48 -18.18 -9.34
CA MET A 62 3.03 -16.92 -8.86
C MET A 62 2.94 -15.85 -9.95
N VAL A 63 2.56 -14.64 -9.55
CA VAL A 63 2.55 -13.45 -10.40
C VAL A 63 3.42 -12.40 -9.74
N LEU A 64 4.46 -11.97 -10.44
CA LEU A 64 5.33 -10.86 -10.05
C LEU A 64 4.88 -9.58 -10.78
N VAL A 65 4.79 -8.48 -10.04
CA VAL A 65 4.77 -7.12 -10.56
C VAL A 65 6.11 -6.48 -10.24
N GLU A 66 6.86 -6.07 -11.26
CA GLU A 66 8.19 -5.45 -11.10
C GLU A 66 8.13 -3.92 -11.13
N GLU A 67 8.98 -3.30 -10.30
CA GLU A 67 9.21 -1.85 -10.24
C GLU A 67 7.90 -1.04 -10.09
N LEU A 68 6.97 -1.54 -9.27
CA LEU A 68 5.74 -0.84 -8.98
C LEU A 68 6.06 0.39 -8.13
N ASN A 69 5.66 1.58 -8.55
CA ASN A 69 5.65 2.76 -7.69
C ASN A 69 4.27 3.42 -7.74
N ALA A 70 3.97 4.17 -6.69
CA ALA A 70 2.77 4.98 -6.59
C ALA A 70 3.16 6.45 -6.48
N SER A 71 2.42 7.32 -7.15
CA SER A 71 2.58 8.77 -7.05
C SER A 71 1.22 9.45 -6.91
N GLY A 72 1.19 10.65 -6.35
CA GLY A 72 -0.05 11.43 -6.20
C GLY A 72 0.16 12.74 -5.47
N THR A 73 -0.86 13.60 -5.49
CA THR A 73 -0.88 14.90 -4.81
C THR A 73 -1.78 14.83 -3.58
N HIS A 74 -1.26 15.19 -2.40
CA HIS A 74 -2.01 15.19 -1.14
C HIS A 74 -3.03 16.33 -1.11
N THR A 75 -4.15 16.15 -1.81
CA THR A 75 -5.25 17.12 -1.98
C THR A 75 -6.56 16.62 -1.39
N GLY A 76 -6.61 15.35 -0.98
CA GLY A 76 -7.77 14.72 -0.37
C GLY A 76 -7.84 14.93 1.15
N LYS A 77 -8.35 13.92 1.85
CA LYS A 77 -8.45 13.91 3.32
C LYS A 77 -7.07 13.98 3.97
N PRO A 78 -6.98 14.40 5.25
CA PRO A 78 -5.76 14.22 6.04
C PRO A 78 -5.28 12.77 6.00
N TYR A 79 -4.01 12.58 5.68
CA TYR A 79 -3.45 11.25 5.51
C TYR A 79 -2.98 10.66 6.84
N GLY A 80 -3.57 9.54 7.24
CA GLY A 80 -3.14 8.73 8.38
C GLY A 80 -2.58 7.40 7.93
N PHE A 81 -1.63 6.87 8.68
CA PHE A 81 -1.04 5.56 8.47
C PHE A 81 -1.01 4.78 9.79
N ALA A 82 -1.47 3.54 9.76
CA ALA A 82 -1.56 2.68 10.94
C ALA A 82 -2.22 3.40 12.14
N HIS A 83 -1.49 3.53 13.26
CA HIS A 83 -1.94 4.20 14.49
C HIS A 83 -1.38 5.63 14.64
N PHE A 84 -0.60 6.13 13.67
CA PHE A 84 0.02 7.44 13.77
C PHE A 84 -0.98 8.57 13.50
N PRO A 85 -0.79 9.77 14.11
CA PRO A 85 -1.69 10.90 13.90
C PRO A 85 -1.80 11.29 12.42
N PRO A 86 -3.00 11.64 11.93
CA PRO A 86 -3.17 12.04 10.55
C PRO A 86 -2.48 13.38 10.27
N VAL A 87 -1.86 13.50 9.10
CA VAL A 87 -1.22 14.72 8.60
C VAL A 87 -2.23 15.50 7.79
N SER A 88 -2.40 16.80 8.08
CA SER A 88 -3.31 17.65 7.30
C SER A 88 -2.87 17.74 5.83
N THR A 89 -3.84 17.94 4.93
CA THR A 89 -3.62 18.12 3.48
C THR A 89 -2.48 19.09 3.20
N THR A 90 -1.47 18.67 2.43
CA THR A 90 -0.24 19.45 2.19
C THR A 90 -0.11 20.01 0.78
N TYR A 91 -0.90 19.54 -0.18
CA TYR A 91 -0.78 19.86 -1.62
C TYR A 91 0.56 19.46 -2.25
N ASN A 92 1.39 18.68 -1.55
CA ASN A 92 2.64 18.16 -2.09
C ASN A 92 2.35 17.01 -3.07
N PHE A 93 3.03 17.02 -4.21
CA PHE A 93 3.16 15.85 -5.06
C PHE A 93 4.27 14.95 -4.52
N ILE A 94 3.98 13.66 -4.41
CA ILE A 94 4.91 12.66 -3.88
C ILE A 94 5.03 11.47 -4.82
N VAL A 95 6.15 10.79 -4.72
CA VAL A 95 6.46 9.59 -5.49
C VAL A 95 7.11 8.60 -4.54
N ASN A 96 6.54 7.42 -4.41
CA ASN A 96 7.20 6.34 -3.69
C ASN A 96 8.40 5.81 -4.47
N ASP A 97 9.37 5.31 -3.73
CA ASP A 97 10.36 4.41 -4.28
C ASP A 97 9.67 3.12 -4.78
N PRO A 98 10.26 2.43 -5.78
CA PRO A 98 9.67 1.22 -6.34
C PRO A 98 9.59 0.05 -5.35
N GLU A 99 8.65 -0.86 -5.60
CA GLU A 99 8.49 -2.14 -4.91
C GLU A 99 8.28 -3.29 -5.90
N ARG A 100 8.52 -4.53 -5.45
CA ARG A 100 8.10 -5.75 -6.12
C ARG A 100 6.96 -6.40 -5.35
N LEU A 101 5.92 -6.77 -6.06
CA LEU A 101 4.80 -7.52 -5.50
C LEU A 101 4.77 -8.93 -6.06
N TRP A 102 4.85 -9.92 -5.17
CA TRP A 102 4.60 -11.31 -5.51
C TRP A 102 3.21 -11.71 -5.04
N PHE A 103 2.36 -12.17 -5.96
CA PHE A 103 1.05 -12.70 -5.67
C PHE A 103 1.02 -14.21 -5.91
N LYS A 104 0.65 -14.98 -4.90
CA LYS A 104 0.31 -16.39 -5.08
C LYS A 104 -1.16 -16.52 -5.44
N VAL A 105 -1.43 -16.96 -6.66
CA VAL A 105 -2.79 -17.11 -7.20
C VAL A 105 -3.17 -18.59 -7.25
N LYS A 106 -4.34 -18.92 -6.71
CA LYS A 106 -4.95 -20.24 -6.78
C LYS A 106 -6.43 -20.07 -7.11
N ASP A 107 -6.93 -20.83 -8.08
CA ASP A 107 -8.34 -20.81 -8.50
C ASP A 107 -8.84 -19.38 -8.83
N GLY A 108 -7.97 -18.56 -9.44
CA GLY A 108 -8.26 -17.17 -9.80
C GLY A 108 -8.30 -16.18 -8.63
N LYS A 109 -7.91 -16.58 -7.41
CA LYS A 109 -7.85 -15.74 -6.21
C LYS A 109 -6.44 -15.63 -5.66
N ILE A 110 -6.11 -14.48 -5.10
CA ILE A 110 -4.86 -14.25 -4.38
C ILE A 110 -4.96 -14.94 -3.02
N THR A 111 -3.99 -15.79 -2.71
CA THR A 111 -3.90 -16.60 -1.48
C THR A 111 -2.71 -16.25 -0.59
N ALA A 112 -1.74 -15.52 -1.13
CA ALA A 112 -0.65 -14.88 -0.39
C ALA A 112 -0.11 -13.71 -1.22
N MET A 113 0.44 -12.72 -0.53
CA MET A 113 1.14 -11.59 -1.14
C MET A 113 2.46 -11.36 -0.40
N GLU A 114 3.51 -11.04 -1.14
CA GLU A 114 4.80 -10.61 -0.58
C GLU A 114 5.20 -9.28 -1.23
N VAL A 115 5.64 -8.34 -0.41
CA VAL A 115 6.02 -6.99 -0.79
C VAL A 115 7.49 -6.80 -0.45
N ILE A 116 8.28 -6.40 -1.45
CA ILE A 116 9.72 -6.18 -1.33
C ILE A 116 9.97 -4.73 -1.74
N SER A 117 10.52 -3.93 -0.84
CA SER A 117 10.85 -2.55 -1.09
C SER A 117 12.16 -2.49 -1.89
N LEU A 118 12.21 -1.61 -2.89
CA LEU A 118 13.45 -1.36 -3.65
C LEU A 118 14.09 -0.01 -3.27
N GLY A 119 13.48 0.72 -2.32
CA GLY A 119 14.00 1.94 -1.71
C GLY A 119 13.37 2.22 -0.34
N ASP A 120 13.66 3.38 0.21
CA ASP A 120 13.38 3.73 1.61
C ASP A 120 11.94 4.24 1.82
N LEU A 121 11.39 4.96 0.84
CA LEU A 121 10.08 5.60 0.91
C LEU A 121 9.08 4.82 0.06
N THR A 122 8.71 3.64 0.55
CA THR A 122 7.86 2.68 -0.19
C THR A 122 6.47 2.54 0.46
N GLY A 123 5.45 2.26 -0.35
CA GLY A 123 4.07 1.97 0.09
C GLY A 123 3.37 3.10 0.89
N PRO A 124 2.31 2.77 1.64
CA PRO A 124 1.66 3.70 2.57
C PRO A 124 2.58 4.42 3.59
N PRO A 125 3.57 3.76 4.23
CA PRO A 125 4.47 4.48 5.14
C PRO A 125 5.35 5.52 4.41
N GLY A 126 5.79 5.23 3.19
CA GLY A 126 6.51 6.19 2.34
C GLY A 126 5.69 7.44 2.04
N PHE A 127 4.41 7.27 1.68
CA PHE A 127 3.48 8.39 1.49
C PHE A 127 3.37 9.24 2.78
N TYR A 128 3.29 8.58 3.94
CA TYR A 128 3.07 9.24 5.23
C TYR A 128 4.29 10.09 5.61
N ALA A 129 5.49 9.54 5.46
CA ALA A 129 6.74 10.27 5.71
C ALA A 129 6.89 11.48 4.77
N GLN A 130 6.60 11.30 3.47
CA GLN A 130 6.75 12.37 2.46
C GLN A 130 5.79 13.54 2.65
N VAL A 131 4.61 13.32 3.25
CA VAL A 131 3.70 14.43 3.61
C VAL A 131 4.06 15.08 4.95
N GLY A 132 5.12 14.63 5.64
CA GLY A 132 5.59 15.19 6.90
C GLY A 132 5.11 14.44 8.15
N GLY A 133 4.57 13.24 7.97
CA GLY A 133 4.22 12.34 9.07
C GLY A 133 5.47 11.84 9.79
N LYS A 134 5.34 11.65 11.10
CA LYS A 134 6.43 11.14 11.95
C LYS A 134 6.03 9.80 12.54
N MET A 135 6.77 8.75 12.19
CA MET A 135 6.60 7.41 12.75
C MET A 135 7.36 7.25 14.07
N GLU A 136 7.26 8.26 14.94
CA GLU A 136 7.79 8.21 16.29
C GLU A 136 6.67 7.71 17.20
N MET A 137 6.98 6.78 18.12
CA MET A 137 6.00 6.44 19.16
C MET A 137 5.72 7.72 19.96
N PRO A 138 4.44 8.04 20.27
CA PRO A 138 4.17 9.09 21.24
C PRO A 138 4.94 8.75 22.53
N PRO A 139 5.57 9.75 23.19
CA PRO A 139 6.19 9.49 24.48
C PRO A 139 5.16 8.81 25.40
N PRO A 140 5.58 7.86 26.25
CA PRO A 140 4.66 7.23 27.18
C PRO A 140 3.90 8.31 27.93
N SER A 141 2.57 8.20 27.97
CA SER A 141 1.74 9.11 28.74
C SER A 141 2.22 9.09 30.19
N GLU A 142 2.62 10.23 30.72
CA GLU A 142 2.77 10.38 32.17
C GLU A 142 1.35 10.30 32.75
N ASP A 143 1.12 9.26 33.58
CA ASP A 143 -0.14 9.00 34.29
C ASP A 143 -0.59 10.18 35.17
#